data_AF-A0A432R9S4-F1
#
_entry.id   AF-A0A432R9S4-F1
#
_cell.length_a   1.000
_cell.length_b   1.000
_cell.length_c   1.000
_cell.angle_alpha   90.00
_cell.angle_beta   90.00
_cell.angle_gamma   90.00
#
_symmetry.space_group_name_H-M   'P 1'
#
loop_
_entity.id
_entity.type
_entity.pdbx_description
1 polymer ?
#
loop_
_entity_poly.entity_id
_entity_poly.type
_entity_poly.pdbx_seq_one_letter_code
_entity_poly.pdbx_strand_id
1 'polypeptide(L)'
;MKKGLIMVFTGNGKGKTTAALGLTLRALGHKQRVCFIQFLKGSWQYGELESVKKFSDLLEFHVMGRGFTWNSDDLKKDIAVAREAWAFSRKIIEEKQHQLVVLDELTYLVSYNMIEEQEVIDVLTGRDPSMHVVVTGRGAGNKLIQVADLVTEMCEIKHPYHQGIMAQKGIEF
;
A
#
# COMPACT_ATOMS: atom_id res chain seq x y z
N MET A 1 7.09 9.29 24.90
CA MET A 1 7.01 8.09 24.05
C MET A 1 6.83 8.51 22.60
N LYS A 2 7.48 7.84 21.64
CA LYS A 2 7.22 8.08 20.21
C LYS A 2 6.03 7.22 19.78
N LYS A 3 5.00 7.84 19.22
CA LYS A 3 3.77 7.20 18.72
C LYS A 3 4.00 6.75 17.26
N GLY A 4 3.66 5.52 16.93
CA GLY A 4 3.55 5.02 15.56
C GLY A 4 2.36 5.67 14.86
N LEU A 5 2.51 5.97 13.56
CA LEU A 5 1.54 6.77 12.81
C LEU A 5 0.77 5.93 11.80
N ILE A 6 -0.53 6.20 11.66
CA ILE A 6 -1.33 5.78 10.50
C ILE A 6 -1.25 6.90 9.46
N MET A 7 -0.69 6.61 8.30
CA MET A 7 -0.52 7.56 7.20
C MET A 7 -1.35 7.10 6.00
N VAL A 8 -2.07 8.02 5.36
CA VAL A 8 -2.87 7.74 4.16
C VAL A 8 -2.38 8.62 3.01
N PHE A 9 -1.92 8.00 1.94
CA PHE A 9 -1.57 8.67 0.68
C PHE A 9 -2.64 8.38 -0.36
N THR A 10 -3.52 9.35 -0.57
CA THR A 10 -4.70 9.26 -1.44
C THR A 10 -4.67 10.28 -2.57
N GLY A 11 -5.76 10.43 -3.30
CA GLY A 11 -5.92 11.40 -4.38
C GLY A 11 -5.61 10.84 -5.77
N ASN A 12 -5.98 11.62 -6.78
CA ASN A 12 -5.93 11.19 -8.18
C ASN A 12 -4.57 11.38 -8.87
N GLY A 13 -3.69 12.19 -8.29
CA GLY A 13 -2.35 12.45 -8.78
C GLY A 13 -1.39 11.28 -8.63
N LYS A 14 -0.35 11.27 -9.48
CA LYS A 14 0.81 10.38 -9.36
C LYS A 14 1.59 10.72 -8.09
N GLY A 15 2.05 9.70 -7.37
CA GLY A 15 3.02 9.87 -6.29
C GLY A 15 2.79 8.97 -5.06
N LYS A 16 1.62 8.35 -4.91
CA LYS A 16 1.19 7.71 -3.65
C LYS A 16 2.12 6.57 -3.26
N THR A 17 2.25 5.59 -4.14
CA THR A 17 3.17 4.46 -3.98
C THR A 17 4.63 4.91 -3.89
N THR A 18 5.06 5.86 -4.72
CA THR A 18 6.46 6.36 -4.68
C THR A 18 6.78 7.09 -3.37
N ALA A 19 5.82 7.78 -2.76
CA ALA A 19 5.99 8.39 -1.44
C ALA A 19 6.10 7.30 -0.35
N ALA A 20 5.30 6.24 -0.43
CA ALA A 20 5.39 5.10 0.48
C ALA A 20 6.73 4.34 0.34
N LEU A 21 7.24 4.19 -0.89
CA LEU A 21 8.57 3.65 -1.17
C LEU A 21 9.67 4.58 -0.62
N GLY A 22 9.53 5.90 -0.76
CA GLY A 22 10.46 6.87 -0.16
C GLY A 22 10.52 6.77 1.36
N LEU A 23 9.38 6.59 2.03
CA LEU A 23 9.32 6.31 3.46
C LEU A 23 9.98 4.97 3.82
N THR A 24 9.76 3.94 2.99
CA THR A 24 10.41 2.64 3.15
C THR A 24 11.92 2.78 3.10
N LEU A 25 12.48 3.47 2.10
CA LEU A 25 13.92 3.72 2.01
C LEU A 25 14.46 4.50 3.21
N ARG A 26 13.70 5.47 3.74
CA ARG A 26 14.06 6.20 4.96
C ARG A 26 14.13 5.26 6.17
N ALA A 27 13.13 4.41 6.38
CA ALA A 27 13.11 3.45 7.47
C ALA A 27 14.28 2.46 7.38
N LEU A 28 14.55 1.94 6.18
CA LEU A 28 15.69 1.05 5.91
C LEU A 28 17.03 1.71 6.20
N GLY A 29 17.19 3.00 5.86
CA GLY A 29 18.38 3.79 6.21
C GLY A 29 18.62 3.90 7.72
N HIS A 30 17.57 3.73 8.53
CA HIS A 30 17.63 3.65 9.99
C HIS A 30 17.65 2.21 10.53
N LYS A 31 17.90 1.21 9.67
CA LYS A 31 17.94 -0.22 10.02
C LYS A 31 16.63 -0.76 10.62
N GLN A 32 15.51 -0.14 10.27
CA GLN A 32 14.19 -0.59 10.69
C GLN A 32 13.71 -1.71 9.77
N ARG A 33 12.99 -2.68 10.35
CA ARG A 33 12.30 -3.72 9.60
C ARG A 33 11.02 -3.17 8.98
N VAL A 34 10.83 -3.43 7.70
CA VAL A 34 9.70 -2.96 6.91
C VAL A 34 9.02 -4.15 6.22
N CYS A 35 7.69 -4.15 6.21
CA CYS A 35 6.92 -5.03 5.32
C CYS A 35 6.14 -4.17 4.32
N PHE A 36 6.26 -4.46 3.04
CA PHE A 36 5.60 -3.75 1.95
C PHE A 36 4.69 -4.72 1.18
N ILE A 37 3.39 -4.48 1.21
CA ILE A 37 2.37 -5.38 0.65
C ILE A 37 1.61 -4.64 -0.45
N GLN A 38 1.61 -5.18 -1.67
CA GLN A 38 0.90 -4.63 -2.83
C GLN A 38 -0.32 -5.47 -3.19
N PHE A 39 -1.51 -4.84 -3.21
CA PHE A 39 -2.77 -5.56 -3.40
C PHE A 39 -3.27 -5.67 -4.85
N LEU A 40 -2.95 -4.71 -5.72
CA LEU A 40 -3.50 -4.69 -7.08
C LEU A 40 -2.62 -5.35 -8.13
N LYS A 41 -1.30 -5.21 -8.04
CA LYS A 41 -0.40 -5.35 -9.19
C LYS A 41 -0.02 -6.80 -9.50
N GLY A 42 -0.09 -7.18 -10.78
CA GLY A 42 0.30 -8.48 -11.31
C GLY A 42 1.42 -8.35 -12.34
N SER A 43 2.36 -9.32 -12.29
CA SER A 43 3.32 -9.77 -13.32
C SER A 43 4.11 -8.75 -14.17
N TRP A 44 4.21 -7.47 -13.80
CA TRP A 44 5.14 -6.54 -14.46
C TRP A 44 6.48 -6.50 -13.71
N GLN A 45 7.59 -6.48 -14.45
CA GLN A 45 8.93 -6.32 -13.88
C GLN A 45 9.09 -4.89 -13.37
N TYR A 46 9.03 -4.71 -12.04
CA TYR A 46 9.17 -3.41 -11.39
C TYR A 46 10.63 -3.12 -11.06
N GLY A 47 11.09 -1.89 -11.34
CA GLY A 47 12.42 -1.43 -10.93
C GLY A 47 12.63 -1.52 -9.40
N GLU A 48 11.55 -1.39 -8.62
CA GLU A 48 11.58 -1.54 -7.17
C GLU A 48 11.90 -2.98 -6.76
N LEU A 49 11.32 -4.00 -7.39
CA LEU A 49 11.58 -5.41 -7.05
C LEU A 49 13.06 -5.79 -7.20
N GLU A 50 13.76 -5.21 -8.17
CA GLU A 50 15.20 -5.39 -8.30
C GLU A 50 15.98 -4.59 -7.25
N SER A 51 15.52 -3.38 -6.92
CA SER A 51 16.17 -2.51 -5.93
C SER A 51 16.05 -3.04 -4.50
N VAL A 52 14.90 -3.62 -4.15
CA VAL A 52 14.61 -4.12 -2.79
C VAL A 52 15.38 -5.38 -2.43
N LYS A 53 15.89 -6.15 -3.41
CA LYS A 53 16.78 -7.30 -3.16
C LYS A 53 18.03 -6.94 -2.36
N LYS A 54 18.48 -5.68 -2.45
CA LYS A 54 19.61 -5.17 -1.65
C LYS A 54 19.32 -5.02 -0.17
N PHE A 55 18.05 -5.10 0.22
CA PHE A 55 17.55 -4.89 1.58
C PHE A 55 16.82 -6.12 2.12
N SER A 56 17.07 -7.31 1.58
CA SER A 56 16.35 -8.55 1.95
C SER A 56 16.38 -8.88 3.44
N ASP A 57 17.38 -8.40 4.19
CA ASP A 57 17.50 -8.63 5.63
C ASP A 57 16.55 -7.75 6.47
N LEU A 58 16.01 -6.68 5.88
CA LEU A 58 15.21 -5.66 6.56
C LEU A 58 13.87 -5.38 5.87
N LEU A 59 13.71 -5.76 4.60
CA LEU A 59 12.52 -5.50 3.81
C LEU A 59 11.90 -6.82 3.34
N GLU A 60 10.69 -7.07 3.82
CA GLU A 60 9.78 -8.07 3.27
C GLU A 60 8.89 -7.38 2.22
N PHE A 61 8.92 -7.86 0.98
CA PHE A 61 8.15 -7.27 -0.12
C PHE A 61 7.22 -8.32 -0.73
N HIS A 62 5.91 -8.10 -0.61
CA HIS A 62 4.88 -9.03 -1.04
C HIS A 62 3.99 -8.40 -2.12
N VAL A 63 3.84 -9.12 -3.23
CA VAL A 63 2.88 -8.78 -4.28
C VAL A 63 1.75 -9.81 -4.19
N MET A 64 0.57 -9.39 -3.74
CA MET A 64 -0.53 -10.29 -3.38
C MET A 64 -1.79 -10.09 -4.24
N GLY A 65 -1.67 -9.41 -5.37
CA GLY A 65 -2.72 -9.25 -6.36
C GLY A 65 -2.55 -10.17 -7.57
N ARG A 66 -3.64 -10.38 -8.32
CA ARG A 66 -3.57 -11.01 -9.65
C ARG A 66 -3.38 -10.00 -10.79
N GLY A 67 -3.19 -8.72 -10.49
CA GLY A 67 -3.43 -7.70 -11.51
C GLY A 67 -4.92 -7.58 -11.72
N PHE A 68 -5.67 -7.08 -10.72
CA PHE A 68 -7.12 -6.85 -10.88
C PHE A 68 -7.31 -5.78 -11.95
N THR A 69 -7.35 -6.23 -13.19
CA THR A 69 -7.79 -5.40 -14.30
C THR A 69 -9.29 -5.23 -14.17
N TRP A 70 -9.79 -4.08 -14.61
CA TRP A 70 -11.21 -3.74 -14.75
C TRP A 70 -12.03 -4.75 -15.58
N ASN A 71 -11.37 -5.76 -16.18
CA ASN A 71 -11.91 -6.82 -17.01
C ASN A 71 -11.69 -8.22 -16.40
N SER A 72 -11.79 -8.37 -15.07
CA SER A 72 -11.70 -9.71 -14.48
C SER A 72 -12.91 -10.56 -14.84
N ASP A 73 -12.66 -11.73 -15.42
CA ASP A 73 -13.70 -12.69 -15.81
C ASP A 73 -14.28 -13.46 -14.59
N ASP A 74 -13.70 -13.30 -13.38
CA ASP A 74 -14.10 -14.06 -12.19
C ASP A 74 -13.97 -13.25 -10.87
N LEU A 75 -14.99 -12.43 -10.62
CA LEU A 75 -15.10 -11.61 -9.40
C LEU A 75 -15.00 -12.41 -8.10
N LYS A 76 -15.43 -13.68 -8.09
CA LYS A 76 -15.38 -14.52 -6.87
C LYS A 76 -13.94 -14.89 -6.51
N LYS A 77 -13.13 -15.30 -7.50
CA LYS A 77 -11.70 -15.56 -7.29
C LYS A 77 -10.96 -14.31 -6.84
N ASP A 78 -11.32 -13.18 -7.42
CA ASP A 78 -10.82 -11.87 -7.09
C ASP A 78 -11.07 -11.50 -5.63
N ILE A 79 -12.30 -11.63 -5.14
CA ILE A 79 -12.62 -11.43 -3.72
C ILE A 79 -11.83 -12.39 -2.83
N ALA A 80 -11.68 -13.66 -3.23
CA ALA A 80 -10.92 -14.64 -2.45
C ALA A 80 -9.44 -14.25 -2.31
N VAL A 81 -8.79 -13.85 -3.41
CA VAL A 81 -7.39 -13.38 -3.41
C VAL A 81 -7.24 -12.12 -2.55
N ALA A 82 -8.15 -11.17 -2.67
CA ALA A 82 -8.16 -9.96 -1.85
C ALA A 82 -8.26 -10.29 -0.35
N ARG A 83 -9.12 -11.25 0.02
CA ARG A 83 -9.29 -11.72 1.39
C ARG A 83 -8.05 -12.45 1.92
N GLU A 84 -7.41 -13.27 1.10
CA GLU A 84 -6.12 -13.92 1.44
C GLU A 84 -5.01 -12.89 1.67
N ALA A 85 -4.88 -11.91 0.76
CA ALA A 85 -3.91 -10.83 0.88
C ALA A 85 -4.14 -9.99 2.15
N TRP A 86 -5.41 -9.70 2.46
CA TRP A 86 -5.77 -8.98 3.68
C TRP A 86 -5.50 -9.80 4.94
N ALA A 87 -5.84 -11.09 4.96
CA ALA A 87 -5.55 -11.99 6.07
C ALA A 87 -4.03 -12.08 6.34
N PHE A 88 -3.22 -12.15 5.29
CA PHE A 88 -1.76 -12.08 5.40
C PHE A 88 -1.30 -10.74 6.00
N SER A 89 -1.83 -9.63 5.50
CA SER A 89 -1.47 -8.29 6.00
C SER A 89 -1.80 -8.11 7.47
N ARG A 90 -2.98 -8.59 7.89
CA ARG A 90 -3.39 -8.61 9.30
C ARG A 90 -2.39 -9.40 10.15
N LYS A 91 -2.01 -10.60 9.70
CA LYS A 91 -1.03 -11.44 10.40
C LYS A 91 0.30 -10.70 10.59
N ILE A 92 0.83 -10.05 9.55
CA ILE A 92 2.06 -9.26 9.62
C ILE A 92 1.97 -8.15 10.69
N ILE A 93 0.85 -7.43 10.74
CA ILE A 93 0.62 -6.37 11.73
C ILE A 93 0.56 -6.96 13.15
N GLU A 94 -0.09 -8.11 13.33
CA GLU A 94 -0.26 -8.78 14.62
C GLU A 94 1.03 -9.43 15.16
N GLU A 95 1.99 -9.79 14.29
CA GLU A 95 3.29 -10.37 14.68
C GLU A 95 4.26 -9.36 15.30
N LYS A 96 4.04 -8.05 15.08
CA LYS A 96 4.80 -6.94 15.68
C LYS A 96 6.31 -6.98 15.42
N GLN A 97 6.73 -7.57 14.30
CA GLN A 97 8.15 -7.69 13.92
C GLN A 97 8.67 -6.49 13.11
N HIS A 98 7.77 -5.66 12.57
CA HIS A 98 8.11 -4.54 11.69
C HIS A 98 7.82 -3.20 12.35
N GLN A 99 8.67 -2.21 12.09
CA GLN A 99 8.46 -0.84 12.54
C GLN A 99 7.62 -0.04 11.54
N LEU A 100 7.59 -0.46 10.27
CA LEU A 100 6.77 0.12 9.21
C LEU A 100 6.10 -1.00 8.41
N VAL A 101 4.77 -0.90 8.25
CA VAL A 101 4.01 -1.73 7.32
C VAL A 101 3.39 -0.82 6.25
N VAL A 102 3.58 -1.15 4.98
CA VAL A 102 2.96 -0.45 3.85
C VAL A 102 1.90 -1.35 3.23
N LEU A 103 0.69 -0.83 3.12
CA LEU A 103 -0.48 -1.45 2.53
C LEU A 103 -0.80 -0.69 1.23
N ASP A 104 -0.06 -1.02 0.18
CA ASP A 104 -0.08 -0.31 -1.09
C ASP A 104 -1.28 -0.74 -1.95
N GLU A 105 -2.09 0.25 -2.35
CA GLU A 105 -3.34 0.10 -3.09
C GLU A 105 -4.45 -0.63 -2.31
N LEU A 106 -4.40 -0.63 -0.98
CA LEU A 106 -5.42 -1.23 -0.11
C LEU A 106 -6.80 -0.59 -0.29
N THR A 107 -6.87 0.72 -0.59
CA THR A 107 -8.15 1.42 -0.70
C THR A 107 -9.06 0.82 -1.78
N TYR A 108 -8.47 0.18 -2.80
CA TYR A 108 -9.23 -0.48 -3.85
C TYR A 108 -10.03 -1.67 -3.33
N LEU A 109 -9.45 -2.49 -2.45
CA LEU A 109 -10.15 -3.64 -1.85
C LEU A 109 -11.37 -3.19 -1.06
N VAL A 110 -11.26 -2.05 -0.36
CA VAL A 110 -12.38 -1.43 0.36
C VAL A 110 -13.41 -0.87 -0.63
N SER A 111 -12.97 -0.07 -1.61
CA SER A 111 -13.85 0.59 -2.57
C SER A 111 -14.64 -0.37 -3.46
N TYR A 112 -14.09 -1.55 -3.73
CA TYR A 112 -14.75 -2.62 -4.47
C TYR A 112 -15.51 -3.61 -3.58
N ASN A 113 -15.68 -3.30 -2.29
CA ASN A 113 -16.39 -4.13 -1.31
C ASN A 113 -15.81 -5.55 -1.19
N MET A 114 -14.52 -5.73 -1.45
CA MET A 114 -13.83 -7.02 -1.28
C MET A 114 -13.53 -7.28 0.20
N ILE A 115 -13.23 -6.21 0.95
CA ILE A 115 -13.07 -6.20 2.41
C ILE A 115 -13.86 -5.04 3.03
N GLU A 116 -14.22 -5.16 4.30
CA GLU A 116 -14.96 -4.10 5.00
C GLU A 116 -14.01 -3.01 5.52
N GLU A 117 -14.39 -1.73 5.37
CA GLU A 117 -13.59 -0.61 5.89
C GLU A 117 -13.38 -0.69 7.42
N GLN A 118 -14.42 -1.13 8.15
CA GLN A 118 -14.34 -1.26 9.61
C GLN A 118 -13.32 -2.31 10.04
N GLU A 119 -13.26 -3.44 9.33
CA GLU A 119 -12.27 -4.49 9.58
C GLU A 119 -10.84 -3.95 9.41
N VAL A 120 -10.60 -3.10 8.41
CA VAL A 120 -9.31 -2.42 8.23
C VAL A 120 -9.00 -1.51 9.42
N ILE A 121 -9.95 -0.66 9.81
CA ILE A 121 -9.78 0.28 10.91
C ILE A 121 -9.48 -0.42 12.22
N ASP A 122 -10.18 -1.51 12.53
CA ASP A 122 -10.00 -2.25 13.77
C ASP A 122 -8.57 -2.84 13.85
N VAL A 123 -8.06 -3.39 12.75
CA VAL A 123 -6.67 -3.87 12.67
C VAL A 123 -5.67 -2.73 12.80
N LEU A 124 -5.89 -1.61 12.10
CA LEU A 124 -4.96 -0.47 12.12
C LEU A 124 -4.90 0.21 13.50
N THR A 125 -6.03 0.33 14.18
CA THR A 125 -6.10 0.95 15.51
C THR A 125 -5.67 0.00 16.63
N GLY A 126 -5.82 -1.31 16.44
CA GLY A 126 -5.39 -2.37 17.38
C GLY A 126 -3.91 -2.79 17.27
N ARG A 127 -3.18 -2.27 16.28
CA ARG A 127 -1.75 -2.58 16.07
C ARG A 127 -0.86 -2.17 17.26
N ASP A 128 0.40 -2.59 17.21
CA ASP A 128 1.40 -2.08 18.16
C ASP A 128 1.50 -0.54 18.12
N PRO A 129 1.36 0.18 19.25
CA PRO A 129 1.35 1.64 19.27
C PRO A 129 2.63 2.31 18.77
N SER A 130 3.73 1.57 18.60
CA SER A 130 4.99 2.06 18.03
C SER A 130 5.11 1.83 16.51
N MET A 131 4.25 0.99 15.93
CA MET A 131 4.28 0.65 14.51
C MET A 131 3.73 1.77 13.64
N HIS A 132 4.47 2.14 12.60
CA HIS A 132 3.97 2.97 11.51
C HIS A 132 3.22 2.13 10.49
N VAL A 133 2.10 2.64 9.99
CA VAL A 133 1.38 2.04 8.86
C VAL A 133 1.14 3.09 7.79
N VAL A 134 1.40 2.74 6.54
CA VAL A 134 1.05 3.56 5.38
C VAL A 134 -0.01 2.83 4.58
N VAL A 135 -1.14 3.49 4.31
CA VAL A 135 -2.14 3.03 3.35
C VAL A 135 -2.05 3.91 2.11
N THR A 136 -2.02 3.30 0.93
CA THR A 136 -2.08 4.03 -0.34
C THR A 136 -3.29 3.63 -1.16
N GLY A 137 -3.65 4.52 -2.08
CA GLY A 137 -4.58 4.24 -3.16
C GLY A 137 -5.60 5.36 -3.34
N ARG A 138 -6.41 5.29 -4.40
CA ARG A 138 -7.42 6.31 -4.67
C ARG A 138 -8.65 6.11 -3.78
N GLY A 139 -9.38 7.20 -3.51
CA GLY A 139 -10.69 7.12 -2.87
C GLY A 139 -10.67 6.53 -1.45
N ALA A 140 -9.68 6.89 -0.64
CA ALA A 140 -9.67 6.53 0.79
C ALA A 140 -11.00 6.93 1.46
N GLY A 141 -11.62 5.98 2.17
CA GLY A 141 -12.92 6.19 2.82
C GLY A 141 -12.84 7.18 3.99
N ASN A 142 -13.98 7.81 4.29
CA ASN A 142 -14.06 8.85 5.33
C ASN A 142 -13.66 8.33 6.71
N LYS A 143 -13.99 7.08 7.05
CA LYS A 143 -13.65 6.52 8.35
C LYS A 143 -12.14 6.27 8.43
N LEU A 144 -11.51 5.75 7.37
CA LEU A 144 -10.07 5.60 7.30
C LEU A 144 -9.33 6.94 7.43
N ILE A 145 -9.83 7.99 6.77
CA ILE A 145 -9.29 9.36 6.89
C ILE A 145 -9.38 9.86 8.34
N GLN A 146 -10.51 9.65 9.01
CA GLN A 146 -10.72 10.10 10.38
C GLN A 146 -9.77 9.46 11.40
N VAL A 147 -9.42 8.18 11.21
CA VAL A 147 -8.50 7.48 12.14
C VAL A 147 -7.02 7.68 11.81
N ALA A 148 -6.71 8.21 10.62
CA ALA A 148 -5.34 8.46 10.20
C ALA A 148 -4.71 9.64 10.95
N ASP A 149 -3.44 9.50 11.32
CA ASP A 149 -2.66 10.58 11.92
C ASP A 149 -2.18 11.59 10.88
N LEU A 150 -2.00 11.15 9.63
CA LEU A 150 -1.59 11.97 8.51
C LEU A 150 -2.34 11.52 7.26
N VAL A 151 -2.93 12.47 6.55
CA VAL A 151 -3.52 12.24 5.23
C VAL A 151 -2.90 13.22 4.25
N THR A 152 -2.39 12.71 3.13
CA THR A 152 -1.94 13.53 2.00
C THR A 152 -2.77 13.16 0.79
N GLU A 153 -3.50 14.14 0.27
CA GLU A 153 -4.17 14.03 -1.02
C GLU A 153 -3.23 14.52 -2.13
N MET A 154 -2.88 13.60 -3.03
CA MET A 154 -2.13 13.94 -4.22
C MET A 154 -3.11 14.40 -5.29
N CYS A 155 -3.22 15.71 -5.47
CA CYS A 155 -4.05 16.31 -6.51
C CYS A 155 -3.32 16.28 -7.86
N GLU A 156 -4.01 15.84 -8.91
CA GLU A 156 -3.48 15.87 -10.27
C GLU A 156 -3.59 17.29 -10.84
N ILE A 157 -2.55 18.10 -10.71
CA ILE A 157 -2.50 19.43 -11.32
C ILE A 157 -2.20 19.33 -12.83
N LYS A 158 -1.33 18.39 -13.21
CA LYS A 158 -0.98 18.07 -14.60
C LYS A 158 -0.43 16.65 -14.66
N HIS A 159 -0.71 15.93 -15.73
CA HIS A 159 -0.17 14.60 -15.98
C HIS A 159 0.26 14.45 -17.45
N PRO A 160 1.45 13.89 -17.74
CA PRO A 160 1.97 13.75 -19.11
C PRO A 160 1.08 12.85 -19.99
N TYR A 161 0.35 11.91 -19.39
CA TYR A 161 -0.65 11.09 -20.08
C TYR A 161 -1.68 11.92 -20.86
N HIS A 162 -2.11 13.08 -20.35
CA HIS A 162 -3.06 13.97 -21.05
C HIS A 162 -2.48 14.61 -22.31
N GLN A 163 -1.17 14.47 -22.53
CA GLN A 163 -0.47 14.90 -23.74
C GLN A 163 -0.17 13.71 -24.67
N GLY A 164 -0.70 12.52 -24.39
CA GLY A 164 -0.42 11.29 -25.14
C GLY A 164 0.93 10.65 -24.82
N ILE A 165 1.63 11.12 -23.79
CA ILE A 165 2.90 10.52 -23.36
C ILE A 165 2.60 9.26 -22.56
N MET A 166 3.05 8.11 -23.09
CA MET A 166 2.87 6.80 -22.49
C MET A 166 3.85 6.55 -21.33
N ALA A 167 3.54 5.55 -20.51
CA ALA A 167 4.36 5.14 -19.38
C ALA A 167 5.81 4.80 -19.78
N GLN A 168 6.77 5.26 -18.98
CA GLN A 168 8.21 5.12 -19.22
C GLN A 168 8.88 4.33 -18.08
N LYS A 169 9.85 3.49 -18.47
CA LYS A 169 10.68 2.73 -17.52
C LYS A 169 11.47 3.69 -16.63
N GLY A 170 11.45 3.44 -15.32
CA GLY A 170 12.07 4.26 -14.28
C GLY A 170 11.23 5.45 -13.82
N ILE A 171 10.08 5.72 -14.45
CA ILE A 171 9.17 6.83 -14.10
C ILE A 171 7.81 6.30 -13.65
N GLU A 172 7.20 5.41 -14.44
CA GLU A 172 5.92 4.77 -14.13
C GLU A 172 6.06 3.32 -13.66
N PHE A 173 7.11 2.61 -14.10
CA PHE A 173 7.40 1.21 -13.75
C PHE A 173 8.90 0.87 -13.82
#